data_AF-A0A5N1J918-F1
#
_entry.id   AF-A0A5N1J918-F1
#
_cell.length_a   1.000
_cell.length_b   1.000
_cell.length_c   1.000
_cell.angle_alpha   90.00
_cell.angle_beta   90.00
_cell.angle_gamma   90.00
#
_symmetry.space_group_name_H-M   'P 1'
#
loop_
_entity.id
_entity.type
_entity.pdbx_description
1 polymer ?
#
loop_
_entity_poly.entity_id
_entity_poly.type
_entity_poly.pdbx_seq_one_letter_code
_entity_poly.pdbx_strand_id
1 'polypeptide(L)'
;MLEINKGIGKPVELKGLKGTYLYLAVGIVACSLFLALILYGLDVNTYLTTVIVLSLTLGGVWYCMRMSAKHGMWGLIKQEATRTQPKAIIINSAKPFAKLRETKRPNPRKGPTASGR
;
A
#
# COMPACT_ATOMS: atom_id res chain seq x y z
N MET A 1 16.05 -16.75 -26.85
CA MET A 1 15.52 -15.44 -26.39
C MET A 1 14.61 -15.72 -25.21
N LEU A 2 14.90 -15.16 -24.03
CA LEU A 2 14.07 -15.37 -22.84
C LEU A 2 12.80 -14.52 -22.99
N GLU A 3 11.64 -15.15 -23.05
CA GLU A 3 10.35 -14.46 -22.95
C GLU A 3 10.24 -13.82 -21.57
N ILE A 4 10.49 -12.51 -21.51
CA ILE A 4 10.26 -11.71 -20.31
C ILE A 4 8.74 -11.59 -20.15
N ASN A 5 8.19 -12.35 -19.20
CA ASN A 5 6.77 -12.32 -18.87
C ASN A 5 6.41 -10.98 -18.21
N LYS A 6 5.81 -10.04 -18.96
CA LYS A 6 5.55 -8.63 -18.58
C LYS A 6 4.47 -8.43 -17.49
N GLY A 7 4.20 -9.45 -16.67
CA GLY A 7 3.17 -9.45 -15.63
C GLY A 7 3.64 -9.86 -14.24
N ILE A 8 4.85 -10.43 -14.09
CA ILE A 8 5.37 -10.87 -12.79
C ILE A 8 5.73 -9.64 -11.95
N GLY A 9 4.94 -9.36 -10.91
CA GLY A 9 5.18 -8.26 -9.97
C GLY A 9 4.33 -7.00 -10.19
N LYS A 10 3.38 -7.00 -11.15
CA LYS A 10 2.38 -5.93 -11.16
C LYS A 10 1.48 -6.09 -9.93
N PRO A 11 1.33 -5.06 -9.09
CA PRO A 11 0.37 -5.11 -8.00
C PRO A 11 -1.03 -5.39 -8.55
N VAL A 12 -1.89 -5.99 -7.73
CA VAL A 12 -3.23 -6.44 -8.12
C VAL A 12 -4.09 -5.21 -8.48
N GLU A 13 -4.02 -4.81 -9.74
CA GLU A 13 -4.78 -3.72 -10.34
C GLU A 13 -5.90 -4.33 -11.17
N LEU A 14 -7.01 -4.69 -10.51
CA LEU A 14 -8.18 -5.20 -11.20
C LEU A 14 -9.01 -4.01 -11.72
N LYS A 15 -8.97 -3.75 -13.03
CA LYS A 15 -9.85 -2.79 -13.74
C LYS A 15 -10.04 -1.44 -13.02
N GLY A 16 -8.95 -0.83 -12.55
CA GLY A 16 -8.96 0.48 -11.89
C GLY A 16 -9.16 0.45 -10.37
N LEU A 17 -9.48 -0.71 -9.79
CA LEU A 17 -9.44 -0.94 -8.35
C LEU A 17 -8.04 -1.38 -7.92
N LYS A 18 -7.47 -0.58 -7.04
CA LYS A 18 -6.04 -0.57 -6.76
C LYS A 18 -5.75 -1.35 -5.49
N GLY A 19 -5.10 -2.51 -5.61
CA GLY A 19 -4.55 -3.35 -4.53
C GLY A 19 -5.14 -3.14 -3.14
N THR A 20 -4.54 -2.23 -2.35
CA THR A 20 -4.92 -1.90 -0.97
C THR A 20 -6.42 -1.60 -0.79
N TYR A 21 -7.06 -0.90 -1.72
CA TYR A 21 -8.49 -0.59 -1.65
C TYR A 21 -9.38 -1.80 -1.89
N LEU A 22 -8.89 -2.80 -2.64
CA LEU A 22 -9.61 -4.05 -2.86
C LEU A 22 -9.67 -4.86 -1.57
N TYR A 23 -8.54 -4.97 -0.86
CA TYR A 23 -8.52 -5.58 0.47
C TYR A 23 -9.44 -4.87 1.46
N LEU A 24 -9.51 -3.53 1.41
CA LEU A 24 -10.41 -2.75 2.26
C LEU A 24 -11.88 -3.00 1.92
N ALA A 25 -12.24 -3.06 0.63
CA ALA A 25 -13.59 -3.37 0.20
C ALA A 25 -14.03 -4.79 0.61
N VAL A 26 -13.14 -5.78 0.47
CA VAL A 26 -13.38 -7.15 0.96
C VAL A 26 -13.55 -7.17 2.47
N GLY A 27 -12.73 -6.41 3.20
CA GLY A 27 -12.84 -6.25 4.65
C GLY A 27 -14.17 -5.65 5.09
N ILE A 28 -14.70 -4.65 4.38
CA ILE A 28 -16.02 -4.06 4.66
C ILE A 28 -17.13 -5.11 4.50
N VAL A 29 -17.09 -5.90 3.42
CA VAL A 29 -18.09 -6.96 3.19
C VAL A 29 -18.00 -8.02 4.30
N ALA A 30 -16.79 -8.49 4.61
CA ALA A 30 -16.57 -9.46 5.68
C ALA A 30 -17.03 -8.94 7.04
N CYS A 31 -16.69 -7.70 7.40
CA CYS A 31 -17.09 -7.08 8.66
C CYS A 31 -18.61 -6.91 8.75
N SER A 32 -19.27 -6.54 7.65
CA SER A 32 -20.73 -6.42 7.58
C SER A 32 -21.42 -7.78 7.76
N LEU A 33 -20.83 -8.87 7.26
CA LEU A 33 -21.31 -10.23 7.53
C LEU A 33 -21.17 -10.61 9.00
N PHE A 34 -20.01 -10.34 9.63
CA PHE A 34 -19.85 -10.60 11.06
C PHE A 34 -20.83 -9.77 11.91
N LEU A 35 -21.06 -8.51 11.54
CA LEU A 35 -22.06 -7.65 12.18
C LEU A 35 -23.47 -8.26 12.08
N ALA A 36 -23.83 -8.79 10.91
CA ALA A 36 -25.11 -9.48 10.71
C ALA A 36 -25.27 -10.70 11.63
N LEU A 37 -24.21 -11.51 11.78
CA LEU A 37 -24.21 -12.68 12.67
C LEU A 37 -24.42 -12.29 14.13
N ILE A 38 -23.76 -11.22 14.59
CA ILE A 38 -23.89 -10.72 15.97
C ILE A 38 -25.30 -10.18 16.21
N LEU A 39 -25.84 -9.37 15.29
CA LEU A 39 -27.20 -8.82 15.39
C LEU A 39 -28.27 -9.92 15.37
N TYR A 40 -28.06 -10.97 14.57
CA TYR A 40 -28.92 -12.14 14.56
C TYR A 40 -28.88 -12.89 15.90
N GLY A 41 -27.71 -13.04 16.52
CA GLY A 41 -27.57 -13.66 17.84
C GLY A 41 -28.21 -12.87 18.99
N LEU A 42 -28.49 -11.58 18.78
CA LEU A 42 -29.18 -10.70 19.73
C LEU A 42 -30.71 -10.69 19.54
N ASP A 43 -31.25 -11.54 18.67
CA ASP A 43 -32.67 -11.64 18.33
C ASP A 43 -33.28 -10.31 17.83
N VAL A 44 -32.45 -9.47 17.20
CA VAL A 44 -32.90 -8.24 16.55
C VAL A 44 -33.72 -8.59 15.32
N ASN A 45 -34.86 -7.90 15.15
CA ASN A 45 -35.76 -8.08 14.00
C ASN A 45 -34.96 -8.19 12.68
N THR A 46 -35.10 -9.34 12.02
CA THR A 46 -34.39 -9.70 10.79
C THR A 46 -34.51 -8.62 9.72
N TYR A 47 -35.69 -8.01 9.57
CA TYR A 47 -35.90 -6.96 8.58
C TYR A 47 -35.05 -5.71 8.86
N LEU A 48 -34.94 -5.29 10.13
CA LEU A 48 -34.07 -4.17 10.52
C LEU A 48 -32.60 -4.52 10.29
N THR A 49 -32.17 -5.70 10.74
CA THR A 49 -30.79 -6.16 10.59
C THR A 49 -30.39 -6.21 9.12
N THR A 50 -31.25 -6.74 8.24
CA THR A 50 -30.99 -6.80 6.80
C THR A 50 -30.85 -5.41 6.18
N VAL A 51 -31.74 -4.46 6.50
CA VAL A 51 -31.67 -3.09 5.96
C VAL A 51 -30.39 -2.38 6.43
N ILE A 52 -30.02 -2.53 7.70
CA ILE A 52 -28.81 -1.93 8.25
C ILE A 52 -27.57 -2.52 7.59
N VAL A 53 -27.44 -3.85 7.54
CA VAL A 53 -26.28 -4.53 6.96
C VAL A 53 -26.15 -4.22 5.46
N LEU A 54 -27.24 -4.24 4.71
CA LEU A 54 -27.23 -3.92 3.28
C LEU A 54 -26.82 -2.47 3.03
N SER A 55 -27.41 -1.53 3.75
CA SER A 55 -27.07 -0.11 3.59
C SER A 55 -25.62 0.20 3.95
N LEU A 56 -25.10 -0.38 5.05
CA LEU A 56 -23.69 -0.26 5.42
C LEU A 56 -22.77 -0.90 4.37
N THR A 57 -23.10 -2.09 3.87
CA THR A 57 -22.27 -2.80 2.90
C THR A 57 -22.21 -2.03 1.59
N LEU A 58 -23.36 -1.64 1.03
CA LEU A 58 -23.47 -0.89 -0.23
C LEU A 58 -22.80 0.48 -0.10
N GLY A 59 -23.10 1.22 0.96
CA GLY A 59 -22.50 2.54 1.21
C GLY A 59 -20.99 2.47 1.41
N GLY A 60 -20.52 1.49 2.19
CA GLY A 60 -19.09 1.28 2.45
C GLY A 60 -18.32 0.89 1.20
N VAL A 61 -18.83 -0.04 0.39
CA VAL A 61 -18.21 -0.44 -0.88
C VAL A 61 -18.20 0.72 -1.87
N TRP A 62 -19.30 1.49 -1.98
CA TRP A 62 -19.35 2.67 -2.84
C TRP A 62 -18.33 3.74 -2.42
N TYR A 63 -18.23 4.01 -1.12
CA TYR A 63 -17.23 4.92 -0.57
C TYR A 63 -15.81 4.46 -0.87
N CYS A 64 -15.53 3.16 -0.70
CA CYS A 64 -14.26 2.54 -1.06
C CYS A 64 -13.91 2.72 -2.54
N MET A 65 -14.87 2.46 -3.44
CA MET A 65 -14.68 2.64 -4.87
C MET A 65 -14.40 4.10 -5.24
N ARG A 66 -15.14 5.05 -4.65
CA ARG A 66 -14.94 6.48 -4.87
C ARG A 66 -13.57 6.95 -4.37
N MET A 67 -13.13 6.44 -3.21
CA MET A 67 -11.81 6.76 -2.66
C MET A 67 -10.68 6.14 -3.48
N SER A 68 -10.87 4.92 -3.99
CA SER A 68 -9.93 4.23 -4.88
C SER A 68 -9.70 5.01 -6.18
N ALA A 69 -10.79 5.53 -6.78
CA ALA A 69 -10.73 6.36 -7.98
C ALA A 69 -9.99 7.69 -7.73
N LYS A 70 -10.17 8.32 -6.56
CA LYS A 70 -9.59 9.63 -6.24
C LYS A 70 -8.08 9.60 -5.97
N HIS A 71 -7.60 8.59 -5.23
CA HIS A 71 -6.25 8.64 -4.64
C HIS A 71 -5.23 7.71 -5.31
N GLY A 72 -5.67 6.77 -6.14
CA GLY A 72 -4.74 5.86 -6.79
C GLY A 72 -4.08 4.83 -5.83
N MET A 73 -3.17 3.98 -6.32
CA MET A 73 -2.62 2.82 -5.57
C MET A 73 -1.81 3.27 -4.38
N TRP A 74 -0.94 4.24 -4.64
CA TRP A 74 -0.02 4.77 -3.64
C TRP A 74 -0.65 5.89 -2.81
N GLY A 75 -1.95 6.16 -2.98
CA GLY A 75 -2.61 7.29 -2.34
C GLY A 75 -2.61 7.23 -0.81
N LEU A 76 -3.07 6.11 -0.24
CA LEU A 76 -3.06 5.89 1.21
C LEU A 76 -1.63 5.85 1.74
N ILE A 77 -0.74 5.15 1.04
CA ILE A 77 0.65 4.99 1.47
C ILE A 77 1.39 6.34 1.41
N LYS A 78 1.14 7.19 0.41
CA LYS A 78 1.71 8.54 0.34
C LYS A 78 1.16 9.45 1.43
N GLN A 79 -0.13 9.35 1.74
CA GLN A 79 -0.73 10.15 2.82
C GLN A 79 -0.14 9.77 4.17
N GLU A 80 0.00 8.48 4.45
CA GLU A 80 0.65 7.99 5.66
C GLU A 80 2.13 8.40 5.70
N ALA A 81 2.88 8.20 4.61
CA ALA A 81 4.28 8.63 4.55
C ALA A 81 4.45 10.14 4.80
N THR A 82 3.52 10.97 4.30
CA THR A 82 3.55 12.42 4.53
C THR A 82 3.26 12.75 6.00
N ARG A 83 2.38 11.98 6.68
CA ARG A 83 2.09 12.14 8.11
C ARG A 83 3.26 11.73 9.01
N THR A 84 4.01 10.71 8.61
CA THR A 84 5.15 10.21 9.39
C THR A 84 6.44 11.02 9.17
N GLN A 85 6.44 11.98 8.24
CA GLN A 85 7.65 12.72 7.90
C GLN A 85 8.04 13.70 9.03
N PRO A 86 9.30 13.70 9.50
CA PRO A 86 9.76 14.64 10.53
C PRO A 86 9.74 16.08 9.99
N LYS A 87 9.27 17.03 10.82
CA LYS A 87 9.13 18.45 10.45
C LYS A 87 10.46 19.10 10.04
N ALA A 88 11.57 18.65 10.64
CA ALA A 88 12.89 19.09 10.30
C ALA A 88 13.89 17.96 10.48
N ILE A 89 14.82 17.82 9.53
CA ILE A 89 16.01 16.99 9.67
C ILE A 89 17.14 17.96 10.00
N ILE A 90 17.46 18.09 11.29
CA ILE A 90 18.55 18.95 11.76
C ILE A 90 19.81 18.10 11.85
N ILE A 91 20.82 18.48 11.07
CA ILE A 91 22.10 17.77 11.02
C ILE A 91 23.17 18.66 11.65
N ASN A 92 23.58 18.31 12.88
CA ASN A 92 24.58 19.07 13.64
C ASN A 92 26.02 18.65 13.37
N SER A 93 26.26 17.66 12.51
CA SER A 93 27.61 17.17 12.20
C SER A 93 27.72 16.59 10.80
N ALA A 94 28.84 16.86 10.12
CA ALA A 94 29.16 16.31 8.80
C ALA A 94 29.64 14.84 8.84
N LYS A 95 29.88 14.28 10.02
CA LYS A 95 30.37 12.90 10.22
C LYS A 95 29.53 11.81 9.52
N PRO A 96 28.18 11.85 9.49
CA PRO A 96 27.38 10.85 8.79
C PRO A 96 27.64 10.81 7.27
N PHE A 97 27.96 11.96 6.67
CA PHE A 97 28.23 12.07 5.24
C PHE A 97 29.69 11.78 4.87
N ALA A 98 30.62 11.79 5.84
CA ALA A 98 32.01 11.44 5.59
C ALA A 98 32.17 10.00 5.10
N LYS A 99 31.41 9.05 5.66
CA LYS A 99 31.36 7.64 5.21
C LYS A 99 30.80 7.46 3.80
N LEU A 100 29.92 8.36 3.35
CA LEU A 100 29.34 8.30 2.00
C LEU A 100 30.30 8.83 0.92
N ARG A 101 31.31 9.63 1.28
CA ARG A 101 32.36 10.08 0.33
C ARG A 101 33.39 8.99 0.03
N GLU A 102 33.53 7.99 0.89
CA GLU A 102 34.51 6.90 0.71
C GLU A 102 34.06 5.80 -0.24
N THR A 103 32.83 5.85 -0.78
CA THR A 103 32.44 4.99 -1.90
C THR A 103 33.21 5.44 -3.14
N LYS A 104 34.47 4.99 -3.21
CA LYS A 104 35.44 5.27 -4.24
C LYS A 104 34.82 4.84 -5.56
N ARG A 105 34.43 5.80 -6.40
CA ARG A 105 34.03 5.48 -7.78
C ARG A 105 35.18 4.69 -8.41
N PRO A 106 34.97 3.48 -8.93
CA PRO A 106 36.03 2.76 -9.61
C PRO A 106 36.53 3.64 -10.75
N ASN A 107 37.81 3.99 -10.70
CA ASN A 107 38.42 4.85 -11.71
C ASN A 107 38.52 4.04 -13.02
N PRO A 108 37.78 4.41 -14.07
CA PRO A 108 37.77 3.64 -15.32
C PRO A 108 39.14 3.63 -16.02
N ARG A 109 40.10 4.46 -15.58
CA ARG A 109 41.47 4.49 -16.11
C ARG A 109 42.44 3.48 -15.49
N LYS A 110 42.10 2.86 -14.35
CA LYS A 110 42.92 1.77 -13.80
C LYS A 110 42.36 0.44 -14.32
N GLY A 111 42.90 -0.02 -15.44
CA GLY A 111 42.74 -1.41 -15.86
C GLY A 111 43.27 -2.37 -14.78
N PRO A 112 42.87 -3.65 -14.80
CA PRO A 112 43.30 -4.62 -13.80
C PRO A 112 44.83 -4.66 -13.79
N THR A 113 45.44 -4.19 -12.69
CA THR A 113 46.86 -4.41 -12.45
C THR A 113 47.05 -5.90 -12.28
N ALA A 114 47.63 -6.52 -13.30
CA ALA A 114 48.09 -7.89 -13.26
C ALA A 114 49.09 -8.02 -12.10
N SER A 115 48.60 -8.57 -10.99
CA SER A 115 49.44 -9.09 -9.91
C SER A 115 50.11 -10.34 -10.46
N GLY A 116 51.33 -10.17 -10.96
CA GLY A 116 52.19 -11.26 -11.40
C GLY A 116 52.95 -11.88 -10.24
N ARG A 117 52.95 -13.22 -10.25
CA ARG A 117 53.71 -14.20 -9.45
C ARG A 117 53.24 -14.43 -8.02
#